data_AF-A0A3B8ZHK3-F1
#
_entry.id   AF-A0A3B8ZHK3-F1
#
_cell.length_a   1.000
_cell.length_b   1.000
_cell.length_c   1.000
_cell.angle_alpha   90.00
_cell.angle_beta   90.00
_cell.angle_gamma   90.00
#
_symmetry.space_group_name_H-M   'P 1'
#
loop_
_entity.id
_entity.type
_entity.pdbx_description
1 polymer ?
#
loop_
_entity_poly.entity_id
_entity_poly.type
_entity_poly.pdbx_seq_one_letter_code
_entity_poly.pdbx_strand_id
1 'polypeptide(L)'
;MMRCLTILSSACLACSVLSLNLNAAFVVPEFRGLAETTYQEWNVFTSANGLNLPDVANVNPNGTASVQELTGGAFLTSGGNIYSFAVATSFDVLVPDYGLGTQATTRVVLQLRTQGSTVDLASVTFNGQPFDSAELLYEEPLGGFGGTLRDWRFEWSAVSGNVGMNTIQFDAEDSSMSLDRVSVDTQALAVAMPAPVLVQAKPYHNSFAGVDKVDQAVNLLQRGTQPKTVELSNLISSSQGINGVMLDFDNLTSLGDVTLEYKMSPQNVFTLPVENWIDVPPAPSAMLQPDSGQAGSDLALLTWPDAVCVDRYLCIKVTHGGNTISELYLGHLRGEMTGDSDGKFTVLVADILAVRSDLSLPKTASGRTDVDKSGTVLVQDILDTRANLSRELTQITIPAL
;
A
#
# COMPACT_ATOMS: atom_id res chain seq x y z
N MET A 1 52.19 -20.56 6.81
CA MET A 1 51.01 -20.76 7.68
C MET A 1 50.01 -19.67 7.31
N MET A 2 49.04 -19.98 6.43
CA MET A 2 47.65 -20.35 6.79
C MET A 2 46.86 -19.07 7.14
N ARG A 3 45.77 -18.66 6.48
CA ARG A 3 44.89 -19.28 5.48
C ARG A 3 44.07 -18.16 4.79
N CYS A 4 43.91 -18.26 3.47
CA CYS A 4 42.92 -17.53 2.68
C CYS A 4 41.58 -18.28 2.81
N LEU A 5 40.49 -17.57 3.13
CA LEU A 5 39.15 -18.14 3.31
C LEU A 5 38.30 -17.81 2.06
N THR A 6 38.09 -18.81 1.22
CA THR A 6 37.19 -18.77 0.07
C THR A 6 35.82 -19.30 0.51
N ILE A 7 34.78 -18.48 0.36
CA ILE A 7 33.39 -18.87 0.62
C ILE A 7 32.88 -19.65 -0.60
N LEU A 8 32.56 -20.92 -0.41
CA LEU A 8 31.73 -21.71 -1.32
C LEU A 8 30.27 -21.30 -1.13
N SER A 9 29.62 -20.80 -2.18
CA SER A 9 28.16 -20.77 -2.27
C SER A 9 27.68 -22.05 -2.96
N SER A 10 26.95 -22.87 -2.20
CA SER A 10 26.32 -24.10 -2.64
C SER A 10 25.27 -23.84 -3.73
N ALA A 11 25.40 -24.54 -4.84
CA ALA A 11 24.32 -24.74 -5.81
C ALA A 11 23.26 -25.67 -5.19
N CYS A 12 22.07 -25.15 -4.92
CA CYS A 12 20.90 -25.98 -4.63
C CYS A 12 20.26 -26.34 -5.98
N LEU A 13 20.50 -27.58 -6.44
CA LEU A 13 19.76 -28.18 -7.55
C LEU A 13 18.28 -28.31 -7.15
N ALA A 14 17.40 -27.60 -7.86
CA ALA A 14 15.99 -27.95 -7.88
C ALA A 14 15.84 -29.31 -8.58
N CYS A 15 15.71 -30.37 -7.79
CA CYS A 15 15.34 -31.69 -8.27
C CYS A 15 13.83 -31.72 -8.46
N SER A 16 13.35 -31.38 -9.66
CA SER A 16 11.97 -31.62 -10.06
C SER A 16 11.80 -33.12 -10.34
N VAL A 17 11.35 -33.84 -9.32
CA VAL A 17 10.84 -35.20 -9.48
C VAL A 17 9.51 -35.12 -10.23
N LEU A 18 9.53 -35.40 -11.54
CA LEU A 18 8.31 -35.78 -12.26
C LEU A 18 7.84 -37.13 -11.70
N SER A 19 6.84 -37.10 -10.81
CA SER A 19 6.10 -38.30 -10.46
C SER A 19 5.13 -38.64 -11.57
N LEU A 20 5.43 -39.70 -12.34
CA LEU A 20 4.48 -40.38 -13.21
C LEU A 20 3.42 -41.06 -12.33
N ASN A 21 2.23 -40.46 -12.21
CA ASN A 21 1.07 -41.12 -11.60
C ASN A 21 0.30 -41.87 -12.69
N LEU A 22 0.35 -43.20 -12.65
CA LEU A 22 -0.33 -44.13 -13.55
C LEU A 22 -1.71 -44.59 -13.03
N ASN A 23 -2.41 -43.68 -12.35
CA ASN A 23 -3.84 -43.74 -12.06
C ASN A 23 -4.34 -42.28 -12.05
N ALA A 24 -5.38 -41.95 -12.82
CA ALA A 24 -5.90 -40.59 -12.91
C ALA A 24 -6.26 -40.06 -11.52
N ALA A 25 -5.44 -39.15 -11.01
CA ALA A 25 -5.58 -38.53 -9.71
C ALA A 25 -5.63 -37.02 -9.93
N PHE A 26 -6.48 -36.35 -9.16
CA PHE A 26 -6.44 -34.90 -9.03
C PHE A 26 -5.00 -34.42 -8.81
N VAL A 27 -4.64 -33.35 -9.51
CA VAL A 27 -3.33 -32.71 -9.43
C VAL A 27 -3.24 -31.96 -8.12
N VAL A 28 -2.09 -32.06 -7.45
CA VAL A 28 -1.81 -31.27 -6.24
C VAL A 28 -1.32 -29.89 -6.67
N PRO A 29 -2.02 -28.79 -6.33
CA PRO A 29 -1.53 -27.45 -6.62
C PRO A 29 -0.22 -27.17 -5.88
N GLU A 30 0.68 -26.41 -6.52
CA GLU A 30 2.00 -26.09 -5.97
C GLU A 30 1.96 -25.36 -4.62
N PHE A 31 0.86 -24.67 -4.32
CA PHE A 31 0.68 -23.91 -3.10
C PHE A 31 0.08 -24.72 -1.95
N ARG A 32 -0.41 -25.95 -2.18
CA ARG A 32 -1.05 -26.74 -1.13
C ARG A 32 -0.11 -26.94 0.05
N GLY A 33 -0.56 -26.57 1.25
CA GLY A 33 0.21 -26.73 2.49
C GLY A 33 1.19 -25.60 2.78
N LEU A 34 1.23 -24.54 1.96
CA LEU A 34 1.91 -23.29 2.31
C LEU A 34 1.06 -22.48 3.30
N ALA A 35 1.63 -21.39 3.81
CA ALA A 35 0.90 -20.44 4.66
C ALA A 35 -0.33 -19.89 3.94
N GLU A 36 -1.40 -19.64 4.71
CA GLU A 36 -2.65 -19.04 4.23
C GLU A 36 -3.35 -19.86 3.13
N THR A 37 -3.21 -21.18 3.19
CA THR A 37 -3.86 -22.11 2.25
C THR A 37 -4.90 -22.98 2.93
N THR A 38 -5.86 -23.47 2.14
CA THR A 38 -6.84 -24.46 2.58
C THR A 38 -6.96 -25.58 1.54
N TYR A 39 -7.33 -26.78 1.96
CA TYR A 39 -7.60 -27.93 1.09
C TYR A 39 -8.75 -28.76 1.66
N GLN A 40 -9.77 -29.02 0.84
CA GLN A 40 -10.89 -29.90 1.18
C GLN A 40 -11.21 -30.83 0.03
N GLU A 41 -11.63 -32.04 0.36
CA GLU A 41 -11.94 -33.04 -0.65
C GLU A 41 -13.06 -33.99 -0.23
N TRP A 42 -13.95 -34.27 -1.18
CA TRP A 42 -15.07 -35.18 -1.10
C TRP A 42 -14.93 -36.30 -2.13
N ASN A 43 -15.15 -37.53 -1.71
CA ASN A 43 -15.23 -38.70 -2.59
C ASN A 43 -16.42 -39.62 -2.25
N VAL A 44 -17.06 -39.45 -1.09
CA VAL A 44 -18.28 -40.16 -0.72
C VAL A 44 -19.28 -39.18 -0.12
N PHE A 45 -20.42 -38.98 -0.79
CA PHE A 45 -21.47 -38.09 -0.33
C PHE A 45 -22.45 -38.83 0.60
N THR A 46 -22.93 -38.12 1.62
CA THR A 46 -23.79 -38.63 2.70
C THR A 46 -25.24 -38.20 2.57
N SER A 47 -25.52 -37.19 1.73
CA SER A 47 -26.86 -36.70 1.44
C SER A 47 -26.96 -36.27 -0.01
N ALA A 48 -28.07 -36.64 -0.67
CA ALA A 48 -28.32 -36.21 -2.04
C ALA A 48 -28.70 -34.73 -2.14
N ASN A 49 -29.41 -34.19 -1.14
CA ASN A 49 -30.00 -32.84 -1.18
C ASN A 49 -29.66 -31.99 0.07
N GLY A 50 -28.80 -32.52 0.96
CA GLY A 50 -28.33 -31.84 2.17
C GLY A 50 -26.85 -31.52 2.11
N LEU A 51 -26.34 -30.87 3.14
CA LEU A 51 -24.92 -30.54 3.26
C LEU A 51 -24.07 -31.81 3.38
N ASN A 52 -23.06 -31.94 2.54
CA ASN A 52 -22.05 -32.98 2.61
C ASN A 52 -20.73 -32.39 3.12
N LEU A 53 -20.23 -32.91 4.26
CA LEU A 53 -18.93 -32.54 4.81
C LEU A 53 -17.80 -33.31 4.09
N PRO A 54 -16.58 -32.76 4.01
CA PRO A 54 -15.46 -33.44 3.38
C PRO A 54 -15.13 -34.76 4.10
N ASP A 55 -14.99 -35.85 3.34
CA ASP A 55 -14.64 -37.18 3.86
C ASP A 55 -13.18 -37.58 3.61
N VAL A 56 -12.53 -37.00 2.60
CA VAL A 56 -11.12 -37.30 2.27
C VAL A 56 -10.16 -36.34 2.97
N ALA A 57 -10.43 -35.04 2.91
CA ALA A 57 -9.59 -34.03 3.53
C ALA A 57 -10.40 -32.82 3.98
N ASN A 58 -10.08 -32.27 5.15
CA ASN A 58 -10.63 -31.01 5.67
C ASN A 58 -9.52 -30.19 6.34
N VAL A 59 -8.56 -29.74 5.54
CA VAL A 59 -7.47 -28.86 6.00
C VAL A 59 -7.93 -27.43 5.82
N ASN A 60 -8.67 -26.92 6.80
CA ASN A 60 -9.14 -25.54 6.81
C ASN A 60 -9.23 -25.02 8.25
N PRO A 61 -8.38 -24.07 8.67
CA PRO A 61 -8.42 -23.52 10.03
C PRO A 61 -9.61 -22.59 10.27
N ASN A 62 -10.28 -22.12 9.21
CA ASN A 62 -11.28 -21.06 9.25
C ASN A 62 -12.73 -21.59 9.30
N GLY A 63 -12.92 -22.92 9.19
CA GLY A 63 -14.23 -23.53 9.30
C GLY A 63 -14.30 -24.89 8.60
N THR A 64 -15.51 -25.39 8.40
CA THR A 64 -15.76 -26.64 7.65
C THR A 64 -16.46 -26.32 6.34
N ALA A 65 -15.89 -26.78 5.23
CA ALA A 65 -16.49 -26.64 3.90
C ALA A 65 -17.66 -27.62 3.71
N SER A 66 -18.48 -27.42 2.67
CA SER A 66 -19.55 -28.36 2.32
C SER A 66 -19.91 -28.35 0.84
N VAL A 67 -20.39 -29.50 0.33
CA VAL A 67 -21.02 -29.62 -0.99
C VAL A 67 -22.52 -29.88 -0.82
N GLN A 68 -23.37 -29.20 -1.59
CA GLN A 68 -24.82 -29.42 -1.59
C GLN A 68 -25.39 -29.39 -3.01
N GLU A 69 -26.26 -30.34 -3.31
CA GLU A 69 -27.11 -30.32 -4.51
C GLU A 69 -28.38 -29.49 -4.23
N LEU A 70 -28.77 -28.65 -5.18
CA LEU A 70 -29.78 -27.61 -4.98
C LEU A 70 -31.11 -27.88 -5.69
N THR A 71 -31.17 -28.78 -6.67
CA THR A 71 -32.39 -29.04 -7.43
C THR A 71 -33.39 -29.93 -6.67
N GLY A 72 -32.90 -30.75 -5.75
CA GLY A 72 -33.72 -31.72 -5.01
C GLY A 72 -34.10 -32.96 -5.80
N GLY A 73 -33.65 -33.06 -7.06
CA GLY A 73 -33.96 -34.15 -7.99
C GLY A 73 -32.97 -35.31 -7.95
N ALA A 74 -31.92 -35.21 -7.14
CA ALA A 74 -30.87 -36.22 -7.06
C ALA A 74 -31.12 -37.28 -5.98
N PHE A 75 -30.41 -38.39 -6.09
CA PHE A 75 -30.31 -39.43 -5.05
C PHE A 75 -28.86 -39.93 -4.94
N LEU A 76 -28.55 -40.58 -3.80
CA LEU A 76 -27.25 -41.21 -3.60
C LEU A 76 -27.21 -42.56 -4.29
N THR A 77 -26.17 -42.80 -5.08
CA THR A 77 -25.86 -44.13 -5.60
C THR A 77 -25.30 -45.02 -4.49
N SER A 78 -25.26 -46.34 -4.71
CA SER A 78 -24.60 -47.25 -3.76
C SER A 78 -23.10 -47.00 -3.60
N GLY A 79 -22.48 -46.31 -4.56
CA GLY A 79 -21.08 -45.87 -4.49
C GLY A 79 -20.87 -44.58 -3.68
N GLY A 80 -21.95 -43.89 -3.32
CA GLY A 80 -21.89 -42.61 -2.60
C GLY A 80 -21.93 -41.37 -3.50
N ASN A 81 -22.20 -41.51 -4.79
CA ASN A 81 -22.21 -40.40 -5.74
C ASN A 81 -23.57 -39.69 -5.69
N ILE A 82 -23.61 -38.38 -5.95
CA ILE A 82 -24.87 -37.64 -6.14
C ILE A 82 -25.24 -37.74 -7.62
N TYR A 83 -26.36 -38.37 -7.93
CA TYR A 83 -26.79 -38.65 -9.31
C TYR A 83 -28.26 -38.31 -9.52
N SER A 84 -28.59 -37.82 -10.70
CA SER A 84 -29.96 -37.64 -11.17
C SER A 84 -30.10 -38.08 -12.61
N PHE A 85 -31.06 -38.95 -12.92
CA PHE A 85 -31.43 -39.27 -14.31
C PHE A 85 -32.49 -38.30 -14.87
N ALA A 86 -33.10 -37.48 -14.02
CA ALA A 86 -34.33 -36.75 -14.34
C ALA A 86 -34.11 -35.26 -14.60
N VAL A 87 -33.08 -34.67 -13.99
CA VAL A 87 -32.78 -33.24 -14.07
C VAL A 87 -31.27 -33.03 -14.19
N ALA A 88 -30.86 -31.95 -14.84
CA ALA A 88 -29.53 -31.41 -14.70
C ALA A 88 -29.39 -30.84 -13.29
N THR A 89 -28.52 -31.43 -12.47
CA THR A 89 -28.29 -31.06 -11.07
C THR A 89 -27.48 -29.77 -10.95
N SER A 90 -27.66 -29.04 -9.86
CA SER A 90 -26.96 -27.79 -9.55
C SER A 90 -26.30 -27.90 -8.18
N PHE A 91 -25.08 -27.40 -8.04
CA PHE A 91 -24.29 -27.57 -6.82
C PHE A 91 -23.72 -26.26 -6.30
N ASP A 92 -23.75 -26.13 -4.97
CA ASP A 92 -22.95 -25.17 -4.22
C ASP A 92 -21.84 -25.91 -3.47
N VAL A 93 -20.62 -25.37 -3.53
CA VAL A 93 -19.51 -25.70 -2.63
C VAL A 93 -19.18 -24.48 -1.80
N LEU A 94 -19.41 -24.56 -0.49
CA LEU A 94 -19.10 -23.50 0.46
C LEU A 94 -17.73 -23.74 1.08
N VAL A 95 -16.85 -22.75 1.03
CA VAL A 95 -15.47 -22.85 1.52
C VAL A 95 -15.14 -21.67 2.43
N PRO A 96 -15.05 -21.87 3.75
CA PRO A 96 -14.54 -20.87 4.69
C PRO A 96 -13.11 -20.46 4.34
N ASP A 97 -12.77 -19.19 4.53
CA ASP A 97 -11.47 -18.64 4.14
C ASP A 97 -11.02 -17.57 5.14
N TYR A 98 -9.82 -16.99 4.96
CA TYR A 98 -9.14 -16.18 5.97
C TYR A 98 -9.81 -14.83 6.26
N GLY A 99 -10.69 -14.34 5.38
CA GLY A 99 -11.41 -13.08 5.59
C GLY A 99 -10.50 -11.84 5.63
N LEU A 100 -9.38 -11.83 4.89
CA LEU A 100 -8.40 -10.74 4.90
C LEU A 100 -8.88 -9.45 4.20
N GLY A 101 -10.07 -9.46 3.59
CA GLY A 101 -10.69 -8.30 2.98
C GLY A 101 -10.04 -7.90 1.66
N THR A 102 -10.11 -6.61 1.32
CA THR A 102 -9.67 -6.07 0.01
C THR A 102 -8.16 -5.99 -0.17
N GLN A 103 -7.39 -6.18 0.91
CA GLN A 103 -5.93 -6.14 0.89
C GLN A 103 -5.30 -7.49 0.48
N ALA A 104 -6.12 -8.48 0.15
CA ALA A 104 -5.68 -9.78 -0.31
C ALA A 104 -6.46 -10.20 -1.56
N THR A 105 -5.87 -11.08 -2.35
CA THR A 105 -6.56 -11.85 -3.38
C THR A 105 -6.68 -13.29 -2.95
N THR A 106 -7.58 -14.02 -3.60
CA THR A 106 -7.77 -15.46 -3.40
C THR A 106 -7.44 -16.20 -4.69
N ARG A 107 -6.42 -17.07 -4.64
CA ARG A 107 -6.13 -18.06 -5.69
C ARG A 107 -6.92 -19.33 -5.37
N VAL A 108 -7.51 -19.95 -6.38
CA VAL A 108 -8.39 -21.12 -6.20
C VAL A 108 -8.13 -22.16 -7.27
N VAL A 109 -8.10 -23.43 -6.88
CA VAL A 109 -8.17 -24.58 -7.78
C VAL A 109 -9.34 -25.47 -7.39
N LEU A 110 -10.30 -25.64 -8.31
CA LEU A 110 -11.39 -26.61 -8.19
C LEU A 110 -11.07 -27.81 -9.07
N GLN A 111 -11.26 -29.02 -8.55
CA GLN A 111 -11.24 -30.24 -9.35
C GLN A 111 -12.52 -31.04 -9.14
N LEU A 112 -13.11 -31.51 -10.24
CA LEU A 112 -14.36 -32.24 -10.27
C LEU A 112 -14.15 -33.58 -10.98
N ARG A 113 -14.71 -34.65 -10.44
CA ARG A 113 -14.91 -35.91 -11.15
C ARG A 113 -16.39 -36.14 -11.35
N THR A 114 -16.79 -36.33 -12.61
CA THR A 114 -18.16 -36.69 -12.96
C THR A 114 -18.17 -38.00 -13.74
N GLN A 115 -19.30 -38.70 -13.69
CA GLN A 115 -19.61 -39.85 -14.53
C GLN A 115 -20.94 -39.61 -15.25
N GLY A 116 -21.07 -40.09 -16.49
CA GLY A 116 -22.29 -39.89 -17.29
C GLY A 116 -22.19 -38.66 -18.19
N SER A 117 -23.11 -37.70 -18.02
CA SER A 117 -22.95 -36.36 -18.60
C SER A 117 -21.88 -35.55 -17.84
N THR A 118 -21.46 -34.42 -18.41
CA THR A 118 -20.40 -33.56 -17.85
C THR A 118 -20.99 -32.32 -17.16
N VAL A 119 -20.12 -31.58 -16.50
CA VAL A 119 -20.41 -30.23 -15.98
C VAL A 119 -20.65 -29.24 -17.13
N ASP A 120 -21.62 -28.35 -16.99
CA ASP A 120 -21.74 -27.16 -17.83
C ASP A 120 -20.61 -26.19 -17.48
N LEU A 121 -19.60 -26.11 -18.35
CA LEU A 121 -18.43 -25.27 -18.11
C LEU A 121 -18.80 -23.79 -17.93
N ALA A 122 -19.87 -23.29 -18.55
CA ALA A 122 -20.26 -21.88 -18.42
C ALA A 122 -20.86 -21.55 -17.05
N SER A 123 -21.36 -22.56 -16.32
CA SER A 123 -21.92 -22.40 -14.98
C SER A 123 -20.87 -22.34 -13.87
N VAL A 124 -19.63 -22.77 -14.15
CA VAL A 124 -18.57 -22.91 -13.14
C VAL A 124 -18.06 -21.53 -12.72
N THR A 125 -18.39 -21.12 -11.50
CA THR A 125 -17.98 -19.81 -10.96
C THR A 125 -17.45 -19.90 -9.54
N PHE A 126 -16.59 -18.96 -9.17
CA PHE A 126 -16.14 -18.71 -7.80
C PHE A 126 -16.60 -17.31 -7.39
N ASN A 127 -17.49 -17.23 -6.40
CA ASN A 127 -18.16 -15.98 -5.98
C ASN A 127 -18.78 -15.23 -7.17
N GLY A 128 -19.36 -15.97 -8.12
CA GLY A 128 -19.95 -15.42 -9.35
C GLY A 128 -18.95 -14.98 -10.43
N GLN A 129 -17.64 -15.18 -10.23
CA GLN A 129 -16.61 -14.90 -11.24
C GLN A 129 -16.27 -16.15 -12.06
N PRO A 130 -16.12 -16.03 -13.40
CA PRO A 130 -15.69 -17.14 -14.24
C PRO A 130 -14.23 -17.52 -13.95
N PHE A 131 -13.85 -18.76 -14.25
CA PHE A 131 -12.46 -19.22 -14.13
C PHE A 131 -11.54 -18.57 -15.17
N ASP A 132 -10.25 -18.48 -14.84
CA ASP A 132 -9.21 -18.03 -15.76
C ASP A 132 -8.80 -19.12 -16.75
N SER A 133 -8.81 -20.38 -16.29
CA SER A 133 -8.51 -21.54 -17.13
C SER A 133 -9.22 -22.80 -16.67
N ALA A 134 -9.46 -23.71 -17.62
CA ALA A 134 -10.00 -25.05 -17.38
C ALA A 134 -9.19 -26.10 -18.14
N GLU A 135 -8.95 -27.25 -17.53
CA GLU A 135 -8.17 -28.35 -18.06
C GLU A 135 -8.91 -29.68 -17.84
N LEU A 136 -9.10 -30.46 -18.91
CA LEU A 136 -9.58 -31.84 -18.81
C LEU A 136 -8.39 -32.73 -18.46
N LEU A 137 -8.32 -33.19 -17.22
CA LEU A 137 -7.22 -33.99 -16.70
C LEU A 137 -7.30 -35.45 -17.14
N TYR A 138 -8.52 -35.98 -17.25
CA TYR A 138 -8.77 -37.37 -17.57
C TYR A 138 -10.14 -37.57 -18.21
N GLU A 139 -10.22 -38.52 -19.14
CA GLU A 139 -11.47 -38.96 -19.77
C GLU A 139 -11.44 -40.46 -20.03
N GLU A 140 -12.48 -41.18 -19.60
CA GLU A 140 -12.66 -42.61 -19.86
C GLU A 140 -14.11 -42.95 -20.22
N PRO A 141 -14.40 -43.54 -21.39
CA PRO A 141 -15.72 -44.06 -21.71
C PRO A 141 -16.13 -45.16 -20.73
N LEU A 142 -17.33 -45.06 -20.17
CA LEU A 142 -17.86 -46.05 -19.25
C LEU A 142 -18.60 -47.17 -19.99
N GLY A 143 -18.50 -48.39 -19.47
CA GLY A 143 -19.27 -49.55 -19.94
C GLY A 143 -20.70 -49.58 -19.39
N GLY A 144 -21.55 -50.47 -19.92
CA GLY A 144 -22.91 -50.68 -19.40
C GLY A 144 -23.90 -49.61 -19.89
N PHE A 145 -24.51 -48.85 -18.97
CA PHE A 145 -25.54 -47.83 -19.26
C PHE A 145 -25.02 -46.60 -20.04
N GLY A 146 -23.74 -46.59 -20.43
CA GLY A 146 -23.11 -45.54 -21.24
C GLY A 146 -22.56 -44.38 -20.40
N GLY A 147 -22.06 -43.35 -21.09
CA GLY A 147 -21.48 -42.16 -20.48
C GLY A 147 -19.95 -42.17 -20.41
N THR A 148 -19.40 -41.17 -19.75
CA THR A 148 -17.95 -40.94 -19.67
C THR A 148 -17.60 -40.48 -18.26
N LEU A 149 -16.48 -40.98 -17.72
CA LEU A 149 -15.85 -40.41 -16.53
C LEU A 149 -14.95 -39.26 -16.97
N ARG A 150 -15.10 -38.08 -16.36
CA ARG A 150 -14.28 -36.91 -16.64
C ARG A 150 -13.74 -36.29 -15.36
N ASP A 151 -12.45 -35.97 -15.38
CA ASP A 151 -11.81 -35.14 -14.38
C ASP A 151 -11.53 -33.76 -14.96
N TRP A 152 -12.15 -32.74 -14.39
CA TRP A 152 -11.90 -31.34 -14.74
C TRP A 152 -11.13 -30.63 -13.65
N ARG A 153 -10.26 -29.70 -14.05
CA ARG A 153 -9.60 -28.73 -13.21
C ARG A 153 -9.95 -27.33 -13.67
N PHE A 154 -10.31 -26.45 -12.73
CA PHE A 154 -10.61 -25.06 -12.97
C PHE A 154 -9.72 -24.21 -12.06
N GLU A 155 -9.20 -23.10 -12.58
CA GLU A 155 -8.32 -22.21 -11.83
C GLU A 155 -8.79 -20.76 -11.87
N TRP A 156 -8.69 -20.12 -10.71
CA TRP A 156 -8.72 -18.67 -10.56
C TRP A 156 -7.37 -18.26 -9.98
N SER A 157 -6.58 -17.53 -10.76
CA SER A 157 -5.21 -17.17 -10.43
C SER A 157 -5.12 -16.10 -9.33
N ALA A 158 -6.04 -15.13 -9.34
CA ALA A 158 -6.16 -14.08 -8.32
C ALA A 158 -7.53 -13.39 -8.34
N VAL A 159 -8.46 -13.85 -7.52
CA VAL A 159 -9.76 -13.18 -7.32
C VAL A 159 -9.59 -12.03 -6.33
N SER A 160 -10.01 -10.82 -6.70
CA SER A 160 -9.91 -9.64 -5.84
C SER A 160 -10.71 -9.81 -4.55
N GLY A 161 -10.05 -9.53 -3.42
CA GLY A 161 -10.61 -9.72 -2.10
C GLY A 161 -10.42 -11.15 -1.56
N ASN A 162 -10.40 -11.25 -0.24
CA ASN A 162 -10.47 -12.51 0.49
C ASN A 162 -11.63 -12.42 1.50
N VAL A 163 -12.77 -13.01 1.14
CA VAL A 163 -13.98 -13.03 1.98
C VAL A 163 -13.92 -14.19 2.97
N GLY A 164 -14.67 -14.13 4.08
CA GLY A 164 -14.63 -15.20 5.10
C GLY A 164 -15.34 -16.50 4.69
N MET A 165 -16.18 -16.46 3.67
CA MET A 165 -16.89 -17.62 3.12
C MET A 165 -17.01 -17.45 1.61
N ASN A 166 -16.42 -18.36 0.86
CA ASN A 166 -16.53 -18.41 -0.59
C ASN A 166 -17.60 -19.41 -1.02
N THR A 167 -18.18 -19.18 -2.19
CA THR A 167 -19.12 -20.08 -2.85
C THR A 167 -18.61 -20.41 -4.25
N ILE A 168 -18.45 -21.69 -4.54
CA ILE A 168 -18.23 -22.21 -5.90
C ILE A 168 -19.54 -22.81 -6.38
N GLN A 169 -19.95 -22.48 -7.59
CA GLN A 169 -21.19 -22.97 -8.18
C GLN A 169 -20.88 -23.69 -9.48
N PHE A 170 -21.59 -24.79 -9.74
CA PHE A 170 -21.55 -25.49 -11.02
C PHE A 170 -22.81 -26.33 -11.23
N ASP A 171 -23.21 -26.45 -12.49
CA ASP A 171 -24.36 -27.21 -12.94
C ASP A 171 -23.93 -28.38 -13.82
N ALA A 172 -24.76 -29.41 -13.88
CA ALA A 172 -24.65 -30.44 -14.92
C ALA A 172 -25.07 -29.85 -16.27
N GLU A 173 -24.40 -30.26 -17.35
CA GLU A 173 -24.79 -29.86 -18.72
C GLU A 173 -26.13 -30.48 -19.13
N ASP A 174 -26.41 -31.71 -18.64
CA ASP A 174 -27.66 -32.41 -18.85
C ASP A 174 -27.93 -33.33 -17.64
N SER A 175 -29.14 -33.87 -17.57
CA SER A 175 -29.45 -35.03 -16.74
C SER A 175 -28.45 -36.18 -16.92
N SER A 176 -28.46 -37.10 -15.97
CA SER A 176 -27.56 -38.26 -15.89
C SER A 176 -26.10 -37.93 -15.57
N MET A 177 -25.83 -36.78 -14.94
CA MET A 177 -24.53 -36.52 -14.31
C MET A 177 -24.51 -37.17 -12.93
N SER A 178 -23.44 -37.92 -12.66
CA SER A 178 -23.10 -38.44 -11.33
C SER A 178 -21.88 -37.68 -10.82
N LEU A 179 -22.05 -36.84 -9.80
CA LEU A 179 -20.93 -36.19 -9.11
C LEU A 179 -20.24 -37.23 -8.21
N ASP A 180 -18.97 -37.49 -8.50
CA ASP A 180 -18.18 -38.56 -7.91
C ASP A 180 -17.15 -38.02 -6.91
N ARG A 181 -16.46 -36.93 -7.28
CA ARG A 181 -15.40 -36.34 -6.44
C ARG A 181 -15.32 -34.83 -6.62
N VAL A 182 -15.02 -34.12 -5.53
CA VAL A 182 -14.77 -32.68 -5.53
C VAL A 182 -13.51 -32.41 -4.70
N SER A 183 -12.63 -31.55 -5.18
CA SER A 183 -11.49 -31.02 -4.41
C SER A 183 -11.44 -29.51 -4.59
N VAL A 184 -11.21 -28.80 -3.50
CA VAL A 184 -10.98 -27.35 -3.52
C VAL A 184 -9.69 -27.03 -2.76
N ASP A 185 -8.84 -26.25 -3.40
CA ASP A 185 -7.67 -25.63 -2.79
C ASP A 185 -7.80 -24.11 -2.90
N THR A 186 -7.58 -23.40 -1.80
CA THR A 186 -7.51 -21.93 -1.81
C THR A 186 -6.19 -21.44 -1.24
N GLN A 187 -5.75 -20.26 -1.67
CA GLN A 187 -4.63 -19.52 -1.09
C GLN A 187 -4.99 -18.03 -1.01
N ALA A 188 -4.90 -17.45 0.18
CA ALA A 188 -4.92 -16.01 0.32
C ALA A 188 -3.53 -15.45 0.04
N LEU A 189 -3.46 -14.38 -0.77
CA LEU A 189 -2.23 -13.70 -1.12
C LEU A 189 -2.38 -12.21 -0.80
N ALA A 190 -1.51 -11.68 0.04
CA ALA A 190 -1.47 -10.24 0.30
C ALA A 190 -1.21 -9.48 -1.02
N VAL A 191 -2.01 -8.45 -1.27
CA VAL A 191 -1.72 -7.47 -2.32
C VAL A 191 -0.63 -6.55 -1.79
N ALA A 192 0.52 -6.48 -2.47
CA ALA A 192 1.54 -5.51 -2.13
C ALA A 192 0.96 -4.10 -2.31
N MET A 193 0.81 -3.37 -1.20
CA MET A 193 0.42 -1.96 -1.27
C MET A 193 1.55 -1.18 -1.97
N PRO A 194 1.21 -0.27 -2.90
CA PRO A 194 2.20 0.62 -3.48
C PRO A 194 2.92 1.41 -2.37
N ALA A 195 4.22 1.59 -2.50
CA ALA A 195 5.00 2.34 -1.51
C ALA A 195 4.50 3.79 -1.44
N PRO A 196 4.50 4.43 -0.25
CA PRO A 196 4.18 5.84 -0.13
C PRO A 196 5.09 6.69 -1.00
N VAL A 197 4.50 7.65 -1.72
CA VAL A 197 5.21 8.59 -2.58
C VAL A 197 4.94 10.00 -2.08
N LEU A 198 6.00 10.75 -1.78
CA LEU A 198 5.86 12.17 -1.46
C LEU A 198 5.49 12.93 -2.75
N VAL A 199 4.32 13.55 -2.75
CA VAL A 199 3.77 14.32 -3.88
C VAL A 199 4.19 15.79 -3.78
N GLN A 200 4.03 16.38 -2.59
CA GLN A 200 4.31 17.79 -2.34
C GLN A 200 4.80 18.01 -0.91
N ALA A 201 5.61 19.05 -0.73
CA ALA A 201 5.95 19.58 0.59
C ALA A 201 5.93 21.10 0.56
N LYS A 202 5.24 21.72 1.52
CA LYS A 202 5.13 23.18 1.64
C LYS A 202 5.33 23.64 3.09
N PRO A 203 5.90 24.84 3.33
CA PRO A 203 5.85 25.43 4.65
C PRO A 203 4.40 25.67 5.07
N TYR A 204 4.14 25.47 6.35
CA TYR A 204 2.84 25.72 6.97
C TYR A 204 3.04 26.69 8.13
N HIS A 205 2.55 27.92 7.98
CA HIS A 205 2.67 28.96 9.00
C HIS A 205 1.61 28.74 10.07
N ASN A 206 1.87 27.86 11.05
CA ASN A 206 0.87 27.39 12.02
C ASN A 206 0.21 28.54 12.81
N SER A 207 0.96 29.61 13.06
CA SER A 207 0.49 30.81 13.75
C SER A 207 -0.11 31.89 12.83
N PHE A 208 -0.22 31.64 11.52
CA PHE A 208 -0.88 32.57 10.61
C PHE A 208 -2.35 32.77 11.00
N ALA A 209 -2.78 34.03 11.05
CA ALA A 209 -4.12 34.38 11.52
C ALA A 209 -5.24 34.04 10.51
N GLY A 210 -4.92 33.92 9.22
CA GLY A 210 -5.87 33.57 8.18
C GLY A 210 -6.18 32.07 8.10
N VAL A 211 -7.12 31.72 7.22
CA VAL A 211 -7.63 30.35 7.07
C VAL A 211 -6.67 29.42 6.34
N ASP A 212 -6.07 29.89 5.24
CA ASP A 212 -5.06 29.14 4.48
C ASP A 212 -3.68 29.51 5.00
N LYS A 213 -3.03 28.56 5.66
CA LYS A 213 -1.75 28.72 6.33
C LYS A 213 -0.57 28.20 5.48
N VAL A 214 -0.85 27.70 4.28
CA VAL A 214 0.17 27.13 3.40
C VAL A 214 0.92 28.23 2.67
N ASP A 215 2.26 28.17 2.69
CA ASP A 215 3.08 29.04 1.87
C ASP A 215 3.26 28.44 0.47
N GLN A 216 2.48 28.94 -0.48
CA GLN A 216 2.51 28.46 -1.86
C GLN A 216 3.73 28.99 -2.64
N ALA A 217 4.34 30.09 -2.19
CA ALA A 217 5.46 30.73 -2.86
C ALA A 217 6.81 30.07 -2.54
N VAL A 218 6.89 29.37 -1.40
CA VAL A 218 8.10 28.68 -0.94
C VAL A 218 7.97 27.18 -1.16
N ASN A 219 9.08 26.53 -1.51
CA ASN A 219 9.17 25.08 -1.64
C ASN A 219 10.27 24.56 -0.72
N LEU A 220 10.03 23.42 -0.08
CA LEU A 220 11.12 22.68 0.54
C LEU A 220 12.05 22.17 -0.57
N LEU A 221 13.35 22.40 -0.42
CA LEU A 221 14.33 21.90 -1.37
C LEU A 221 14.48 20.39 -1.18
N GLN A 222 14.12 19.61 -2.19
CA GLN A 222 14.31 18.16 -2.17
C GLN A 222 15.70 17.78 -2.67
N ARG A 223 16.43 16.99 -1.87
CA ARG A 223 17.71 16.39 -2.27
C ARG A 223 17.49 15.49 -3.49
N GLY A 224 18.41 15.58 -4.45
CA GLY A 224 18.32 14.83 -5.69
C GLY A 224 19.65 14.23 -6.10
N THR A 225 19.74 13.76 -7.35
CA THR A 225 20.94 13.11 -7.92
C THR A 225 22.09 14.07 -8.21
N GLN A 226 21.85 15.38 -8.11
CA GLN A 226 22.86 16.42 -8.27
C GLN A 226 22.87 17.32 -7.04
N PRO A 227 24.03 17.90 -6.68
CA PRO A 227 24.08 18.91 -5.63
C PRO A 227 23.14 20.08 -5.98
N LYS A 228 22.42 20.58 -4.98
CA LYS A 228 21.52 21.73 -5.14
C LYS A 228 21.83 22.78 -4.09
N THR A 229 22.07 24.00 -4.55
CA THR A 229 22.22 25.15 -3.66
C THR A 229 20.84 25.68 -3.27
N VAL A 230 20.68 26.02 -2.01
CA VAL A 230 19.46 26.65 -1.52
C VAL A 230 19.32 28.05 -2.12
N GLU A 231 18.13 28.35 -2.62
CA GLU A 231 17.76 29.66 -3.17
C GLU A 231 16.75 30.35 -2.23
N LEU A 232 16.47 31.63 -2.51
CA LEU A 232 15.46 32.40 -1.78
C LEU A 232 14.10 31.68 -1.75
N SER A 233 13.74 30.97 -2.83
CA SER A 233 12.51 30.19 -2.97
C SER A 233 12.39 29.01 -1.99
N ASN A 234 13.43 28.72 -1.20
CA ASN A 234 13.45 27.71 -0.15
C ASN A 234 13.58 28.28 1.26
N LEU A 235 13.42 29.60 1.42
CA LEU A 235 13.45 30.25 2.72
C LEU A 235 12.10 30.86 3.06
N ILE A 236 11.73 30.88 4.34
CA ILE A 236 10.64 31.70 4.89
C ILE A 236 11.20 32.83 5.80
N SER A 237 10.39 33.87 6.04
CA SER A 237 10.79 35.09 6.77
C SER A 237 10.04 35.36 8.08
N SER A 238 9.16 34.45 8.52
CA SER A 238 8.22 34.68 9.60
C SER A 238 8.88 35.02 10.95
N SER A 239 8.19 35.75 11.82
CA SER A 239 8.70 36.04 13.16
C SER A 239 8.62 34.83 14.10
N GLN A 240 7.80 33.84 13.73
CA GLN A 240 7.59 32.60 14.49
C GLN A 240 8.61 31.50 14.19
N GLY A 241 9.52 31.65 13.23
CA GLY A 241 10.38 30.54 12.83
C GLY A 241 9.67 29.56 11.89
N ILE A 242 10.34 28.43 11.63
CA ILE A 242 9.70 27.26 11.04
C ILE A 242 8.88 26.58 12.15
N ASN A 243 7.56 26.82 12.15
CA ASN A 243 6.62 26.23 13.11
C ASN A 243 5.66 25.21 12.48
N GLY A 244 5.77 24.96 11.17
CA GLY A 244 5.02 23.89 10.53
C GLY A 244 5.44 23.60 9.10
N VAL A 245 5.18 22.36 8.68
CA VAL A 245 5.37 21.85 7.32
C VAL A 245 4.20 20.92 7.02
N MET A 246 3.66 21.02 5.81
CA MET A 246 2.78 20.00 5.26
C MET A 246 3.53 19.12 4.27
N LEU A 247 3.25 17.81 4.33
CA LEU A 247 3.77 16.80 3.42
C LEU A 247 2.57 16.02 2.86
N ASP A 248 2.41 16.04 1.54
CA ASP A 248 1.36 15.30 0.85
C ASP A 248 1.93 14.00 0.32
N PHE A 249 1.23 12.90 0.57
CA PHE A 249 1.63 11.55 0.16
C PHE A 249 0.54 10.84 -0.62
N ASP A 250 0.92 10.17 -1.71
CA ASP A 250 0.10 9.11 -2.27
C ASP A 250 0.38 7.81 -1.52
N ASN A 251 -0.66 7.02 -1.28
CA ASN A 251 -0.62 5.69 -0.67
C ASN A 251 -0.09 5.66 0.78
N LEU A 252 -0.36 6.70 1.58
CA LEU A 252 0.03 6.72 2.99
C LEU A 252 -1.17 6.39 3.88
N THR A 253 -1.32 5.11 4.24
CA THR A 253 -2.46 4.66 5.05
C THR A 253 -2.35 5.10 6.51
N SER A 254 -1.12 5.16 7.03
CA SER A 254 -0.82 5.55 8.39
C SER A 254 0.51 6.32 8.45
N LEU A 255 0.63 7.29 9.36
CA LEU A 255 1.93 7.92 9.66
C LEU A 255 2.96 6.92 10.15
N GLY A 256 2.53 5.77 10.69
CA GLY A 256 3.41 4.68 11.10
C GLY A 256 4.06 3.93 9.93
N ASP A 257 3.57 4.10 8.69
CA ASP A 257 4.13 3.45 7.51
C ASP A 257 5.48 4.08 7.13
N VAL A 258 5.69 5.35 7.47
CA VAL A 258 6.94 6.08 7.24
C VAL A 258 7.63 6.42 8.56
N THR A 259 8.96 6.54 8.52
CA THR A 259 9.71 7.15 9.62
C THR A 259 10.19 8.53 9.19
N LEU A 260 9.87 9.52 10.03
CA LEU A 260 10.23 10.93 9.85
C LEU A 260 11.32 11.31 10.84
N GLU A 261 12.46 11.77 10.32
CA GLU A 261 13.57 12.31 11.12
C GLU A 261 13.70 13.81 10.87
N TYR A 262 13.96 14.58 11.94
CA TYR A 262 14.02 16.04 11.87
C TYR A 262 15.34 16.54 12.42
N LYS A 263 16.12 17.22 11.58
CA LYS A 263 17.39 17.84 11.98
C LYS A 263 17.35 19.35 11.77
N MET A 264 18.09 20.11 12.57
CA MET A 264 18.27 21.55 12.38
C MET A 264 19.74 21.97 12.39
N SER A 265 20.06 22.93 11.54
CA SER A 265 21.40 23.53 11.48
C SER A 265 21.68 24.40 12.71
N PRO A 266 22.96 24.78 12.93
CA PRO A 266 23.27 25.95 13.76
C PRO A 266 22.59 27.21 13.22
N GLN A 267 22.45 28.23 14.07
CA GLN A 267 21.84 29.49 13.67
C GLN A 267 22.80 30.39 12.89
N ASN A 268 22.22 31.28 12.09
CA ASN A 268 22.88 32.37 11.37
C ASN A 268 23.97 31.86 10.42
N VAL A 269 25.18 32.40 10.55
CA VAL A 269 26.34 32.00 9.77
C VAL A 269 27.02 30.81 10.44
N PHE A 270 27.14 29.71 9.70
CA PHE A 270 27.79 28.49 10.13
C PHE A 270 28.56 27.83 8.98
N THR A 271 29.42 26.87 9.34
CA THR A 271 30.18 26.02 8.40
C THR A 271 29.96 24.54 8.64
N LEU A 272 29.16 24.18 9.65
CA LEU A 272 28.85 22.80 10.00
C LEU A 272 28.06 22.13 8.86
N PRO A 273 28.51 20.99 8.33
CA PRO A 273 27.85 20.33 7.22
C PRO A 273 26.58 19.61 7.68
N VAL A 274 25.71 19.27 6.72
CA VAL A 274 24.34 18.79 6.95
C VAL A 274 24.30 17.53 7.82
N GLU A 275 25.23 16.61 7.61
CA GLU A 275 25.33 15.35 8.34
C GLU A 275 25.54 15.51 9.86
N ASN A 276 26.01 16.68 10.30
CA ASN A 276 26.31 16.96 11.70
C ASN A 276 25.24 17.84 12.37
N TRP A 277 24.12 18.08 11.69
CA TRP A 277 22.99 18.80 12.27
C TRP A 277 22.38 18.02 13.43
N ILE A 278 21.82 18.76 14.39
CA ILE A 278 21.27 18.20 15.61
C ILE A 278 19.78 17.92 15.45
N ASP A 279 19.22 17.03 16.27
CA ASP A 279 17.77 16.82 16.32
C ASP A 279 17.03 18.12 16.69
N VAL A 280 15.78 18.24 16.24
CA VAL A 280 14.89 19.36 16.60
C VAL A 280 14.15 19.04 17.89
N PRO A 281 14.41 19.73 19.03
CA PRO A 281 13.61 19.59 20.24
C PRO A 281 12.61 20.75 20.40
N PRO A 282 11.33 20.48 20.76
CA PRO A 282 10.72 19.17 20.87
C PRO A 282 10.47 18.54 19.48
N ALA A 283 10.16 17.24 19.46
CA ALA A 283 9.59 16.60 18.28
C ALA A 283 8.26 17.30 17.89
N PRO A 284 7.90 17.34 16.59
CA PRO A 284 6.66 17.96 16.16
C PRO A 284 5.43 17.19 16.66
N SER A 285 4.32 17.90 16.76
CA SER A 285 3.00 17.27 16.68
C SER A 285 2.72 16.91 15.23
N ALA A 286 2.34 15.66 14.98
CA ALA A 286 2.04 15.15 13.64
C ALA A 286 0.56 14.71 13.56
N MET A 287 -0.10 15.05 12.46
CA MET A 287 -1.49 14.66 12.18
C MET A 287 -1.61 14.20 10.73
N LEU A 288 -2.32 13.10 10.50
CA LEU A 288 -2.70 12.64 9.16
C LEU A 288 -4.13 13.07 8.87
N GLN A 289 -4.35 13.62 7.69
CA GLN A 289 -5.65 13.99 7.16
C GLN A 289 -5.82 13.28 5.82
N PRO A 290 -6.49 12.11 5.82
CA PRO A 290 -6.69 11.33 4.60
C PRO A 290 -7.41 12.15 3.52
N ASP A 291 -7.02 11.93 2.26
CA ASP A 291 -7.62 12.55 1.07
C ASP A 291 -7.70 14.10 1.08
N SER A 292 -6.95 14.77 1.96
CA SER A 292 -7.03 16.22 2.20
C SER A 292 -5.87 17.02 1.58
N GLY A 293 -4.90 16.33 0.99
CA GLY A 293 -3.74 16.90 0.31
C GLY A 293 -4.00 17.23 -1.16
N GLN A 294 -2.93 17.63 -1.87
CA GLN A 294 -2.98 17.94 -3.29
C GLN A 294 -3.56 16.78 -4.11
N ALA A 295 -4.57 17.08 -4.94
CA ALA A 295 -5.20 16.10 -5.84
C ALA A 295 -5.82 14.86 -5.14
N GLY A 296 -6.18 14.97 -3.86
CA GLY A 296 -6.74 13.86 -3.09
C GLY A 296 -5.68 12.95 -2.46
N SER A 297 -4.42 13.38 -2.40
CA SER A 297 -3.39 12.72 -1.61
C SER A 297 -3.65 12.87 -0.10
N ASP A 298 -2.92 12.10 0.71
CA ASP A 298 -2.99 12.15 2.16
C ASP A 298 -2.09 13.25 2.72
N LEU A 299 -2.65 14.13 3.55
CA LEU A 299 -1.93 15.27 4.12
C LEU A 299 -1.36 14.91 5.49
N ALA A 300 -0.04 14.85 5.61
CA ALA A 300 0.69 14.79 6.87
C ALA A 300 1.10 16.21 7.31
N LEU A 301 0.43 16.73 8.34
CA LEU A 301 0.70 18.04 8.91
C LEU A 301 1.62 17.92 10.14
N LEU A 302 2.78 18.57 10.07
CA LEU A 302 3.79 18.62 11.13
C LEU A 302 3.84 20.03 11.71
N THR A 303 3.76 20.16 13.03
CA THR A 303 3.78 21.47 13.72
C THR A 303 4.69 21.47 14.94
N TRP A 304 5.40 22.57 15.13
CA TRP A 304 6.23 22.85 16.30
C TRP A 304 5.69 24.08 17.03
N PRO A 305 6.01 24.24 18.33
CA PRO A 305 5.89 25.54 18.98
C PRO A 305 6.67 26.62 18.23
N ASP A 306 6.21 27.87 18.36
CA ASP A 306 6.90 29.01 17.78
C ASP A 306 8.33 29.14 18.31
N ALA A 307 9.18 29.71 17.46
CA ALA A 307 10.57 30.02 17.71
C ALA A 307 11.53 28.82 17.90
N VAL A 308 11.08 27.57 17.67
CA VAL A 308 11.95 26.38 17.75
C VAL A 308 13.05 26.41 16.68
N CYS A 309 12.66 26.67 15.42
CA CYS A 309 13.57 26.71 14.27
C CYS A 309 13.67 28.12 13.70
N VAL A 310 14.48 28.97 14.35
CA VAL A 310 14.70 30.38 13.95
C VAL A 310 16.13 30.58 13.45
N ASP A 311 16.25 31.39 12.41
CA ASP A 311 17.49 31.79 11.71
C ASP A 311 18.39 30.60 11.38
N ARG A 312 17.82 29.53 10.83
CA ARG A 312 18.47 28.24 10.59
C ARG A 312 17.73 27.43 9.53
N TYR A 313 18.26 26.26 9.22
CA TYR A 313 17.62 25.28 8.35
C TYR A 313 16.99 24.14 9.14
N LEU A 314 15.86 23.64 8.64
CA LEU A 314 15.22 22.37 8.98
C LEU A 314 15.50 21.35 7.86
N CYS A 315 15.88 20.14 8.23
CA CYS A 315 15.91 18.97 7.36
C CYS A 315 14.85 17.96 7.83
N ILE A 316 14.03 17.47 6.91
CA ILE A 316 13.07 16.39 7.13
C ILE A 316 13.45 15.22 6.24
N LYS A 317 13.82 14.10 6.84
CA LYS A 317 14.11 12.86 6.13
C LYS A 317 12.95 11.91 6.30
N VAL A 318 12.46 11.38 5.18
CA VAL A 318 11.34 10.44 5.11
C VAL A 318 11.87 9.10 4.64
N THR A 319 11.61 8.05 5.42
CA THR A 319 12.01 6.68 5.10
C THR A 319 10.82 5.73 5.12
N HIS A 320 10.80 4.76 4.19
CA HIS A 320 9.80 3.69 4.12
C HIS A 320 10.52 2.35 3.91
N GLY A 321 10.23 1.35 4.75
CA GLY A 321 10.90 0.04 4.67
C GLY A 321 12.44 0.11 4.79
N GLY A 322 12.96 1.11 5.51
CA GLY A 322 14.40 1.36 5.66
C GLY A 322 15.07 2.14 4.51
N ASN A 323 14.34 2.44 3.42
CA ASN A 323 14.85 3.23 2.30
C ASN A 323 14.44 4.71 2.47
N THR A 324 15.35 5.62 2.14
CA THR A 324 15.01 7.06 2.09
C THR A 324 14.21 7.34 0.82
N ILE A 325 12.96 7.79 0.99
CA ILE A 325 12.09 8.17 -0.13
C ILE A 325 12.14 9.68 -0.40
N SER A 326 12.47 10.49 0.61
CA SER A 326 12.70 11.92 0.45
C SER A 326 13.59 12.49 1.55
N GLU A 327 14.33 13.54 1.22
CA GLU A 327 15.06 14.38 2.18
C GLU A 327 14.88 15.84 1.77
N LEU A 328 14.26 16.63 2.64
CA LEU A 328 13.68 17.94 2.36
C LEU A 328 14.33 18.99 3.24
N TYR A 329 14.60 20.17 2.69
CA TYR A 329 15.25 21.27 3.40
C TYR A 329 14.42 22.55 3.34
N LEU A 330 14.25 23.21 4.47
CA LEU A 330 13.58 24.52 4.59
C LEU A 330 14.48 25.48 5.36
N GLY A 331 14.79 26.63 4.77
CA GLY A 331 15.50 27.69 5.46
C GLY A 331 14.55 28.68 6.12
N HIS A 332 15.04 29.34 7.15
CA HIS A 332 14.35 30.45 7.77
C HIS A 332 15.36 31.53 8.16
N LEU A 333 15.07 32.78 7.81
CA LEU A 333 15.76 33.96 8.30
C LEU A 333 14.71 35.03 8.61
N ARG A 334 14.61 35.48 9.86
CA ARG A 334 13.55 36.40 10.27
C ARG A 334 13.70 37.75 9.59
N GLY A 335 12.61 38.22 8.99
CA GLY A 335 12.55 39.48 8.23
C GLY A 335 12.69 39.26 6.73
N GLU A 336 12.43 40.31 5.97
CA GLU A 336 12.56 40.27 4.51
C GLU A 336 14.03 40.18 4.04
N MET A 337 14.24 39.56 2.88
CA MET A 337 15.56 39.44 2.26
C MET A 337 15.47 39.35 0.73
N THR A 338 16.41 40.00 0.05
CA THR A 338 16.43 40.13 -1.42
C THR A 338 17.23 39.02 -2.15
N GLY A 339 17.46 37.88 -1.50
CA GLY A 339 18.23 36.76 -2.07
C GLY A 339 19.65 36.67 -1.53
N ASP A 340 20.46 35.79 -2.11
CA ASP A 340 21.83 35.55 -1.64
C ASP A 340 22.86 36.50 -2.27
N SER A 341 23.90 36.79 -1.50
CA SER A 341 25.11 37.49 -1.92
C SER A 341 26.30 36.93 -1.13
N ASP A 342 27.41 36.63 -1.82
CA ASP A 342 28.62 36.04 -1.23
C ASP A 342 28.35 34.79 -0.34
N GLY A 343 27.44 33.93 -0.79
CA GLY A 343 27.11 32.68 -0.10
C GLY A 343 26.29 32.86 1.17
N LYS A 344 25.54 33.97 1.29
CA LYS A 344 24.69 34.27 2.44
C LYS A 344 23.40 34.96 2.02
N PHE A 345 22.34 34.72 2.77
CA PHE A 345 21.14 35.57 2.75
C PHE A 345 21.27 36.62 3.84
N THR A 346 21.02 37.89 3.52
CA THR A 346 21.21 39.00 4.45
C THR A 346 19.98 39.91 4.46
N VAL A 347 19.53 40.31 5.66
CA VAL A 347 18.50 41.33 5.81
C VAL A 347 19.13 42.73 5.66
N LEU A 348 18.67 43.49 4.68
CA LEU A 348 19.19 44.78 4.28
C LEU A 348 18.19 45.91 4.54
N VAL A 349 18.65 47.15 4.36
CA VAL A 349 17.79 48.33 4.48
C VAL A 349 16.69 48.33 3.41
N ALA A 350 17.00 47.83 2.21
CA ALA A 350 16.04 47.71 1.11
C ALA A 350 14.85 46.82 1.48
N ASP A 351 15.07 45.77 2.28
CA ASP A 351 14.03 44.86 2.75
C ASP A 351 13.03 45.57 3.69
N ILE A 352 13.53 46.46 4.56
CA ILE A 352 12.65 47.32 5.39
C ILE A 352 11.79 48.23 4.49
N LEU A 353 12.34 48.73 3.38
CA LEU A 353 11.59 49.57 2.44
C LEU A 353 10.53 48.76 1.70
N ALA A 354 10.79 47.48 1.37
CA ALA A 354 9.83 46.57 0.75
C ALA A 354 8.66 46.25 1.69
N VAL A 355 8.93 45.98 2.98
CA VAL A 355 7.86 45.82 3.99
C VAL A 355 7.05 47.11 4.10
N ARG A 356 7.71 48.26 4.13
CA ARG A 356 7.03 49.57 4.23
C ARG A 356 6.15 49.87 3.02
N SER A 357 6.53 49.48 1.81
CA SER A 357 5.69 49.70 0.62
C SER A 357 4.40 48.90 0.65
N ASP A 358 4.38 47.80 1.40
CA ASP A 358 3.21 46.94 1.56
C ASP A 358 2.35 47.27 2.79
N LEU A 359 2.70 48.30 3.56
CA LEU A 359 2.00 48.64 4.80
C LEU A 359 0.48 48.77 4.58
N SER A 360 -0.30 48.16 5.48
CA SER A 360 -1.76 48.03 5.47
C SER A 360 -2.34 47.15 4.36
N LEU A 361 -1.52 46.50 3.53
CA LEU A 361 -2.01 45.54 2.54
C LEU A 361 -2.31 44.19 3.19
N PRO A 362 -3.47 43.57 2.89
CA PRO A 362 -3.74 42.20 3.30
C PRO A 362 -2.78 41.23 2.60
N LYS A 363 -2.40 40.17 3.30
CA LYS A 363 -1.51 39.12 2.80
C LYS A 363 -2.10 37.75 3.09
N THR A 364 -1.78 36.80 2.23
CA THR A 364 -1.99 35.38 2.53
C THR A 364 -0.80 34.87 3.34
N ALA A 365 -0.82 33.60 3.75
CA ALA A 365 0.37 32.98 4.37
C ALA A 365 1.59 33.01 3.42
N SER A 366 1.34 33.09 2.12
CA SER A 366 2.36 33.25 1.08
C SER A 366 2.87 34.68 1.02
N GLY A 367 4.18 34.81 0.87
CA GLY A 367 4.85 36.09 0.81
C GLY A 367 5.55 36.43 2.12
N ARG A 368 6.37 37.45 2.04
CA ARG A 368 7.56 37.54 2.86
C ARG A 368 7.54 38.84 3.71
N THR A 369 6.70 39.81 3.32
CA THR A 369 6.57 41.16 3.93
C THR A 369 5.63 41.18 5.13
N ASP A 370 4.69 40.25 5.21
CA ASP A 370 3.93 39.92 6.43
C ASP A 370 4.78 38.96 7.26
N VAL A 371 5.69 39.54 8.04
CA VAL A 371 6.70 38.87 8.86
C VAL A 371 6.04 38.30 10.10
N ASP A 372 5.13 39.03 10.75
CA ASP A 372 4.42 38.55 11.93
C ASP A 372 3.28 37.58 11.61
N LYS A 373 2.98 37.36 10.33
CA LYS A 373 1.97 36.41 9.84
C LYS A 373 0.58 36.73 10.39
N SER A 374 0.28 38.01 10.59
CA SER A 374 -1.04 38.48 11.03
C SER A 374 -2.07 38.53 9.90
N GLY A 375 -1.67 38.32 8.64
CA GLY A 375 -2.54 38.41 7.47
C GLY A 375 -2.66 39.83 6.91
N THR A 376 -1.91 40.79 7.44
CA THR A 376 -1.84 42.17 6.95
C THR A 376 -0.50 42.75 7.34
N VAL A 377 0.15 43.50 6.46
CA VAL A 377 1.43 44.14 6.81
C VAL A 377 1.16 45.33 7.74
N LEU A 378 1.72 45.27 8.94
CA LEU A 378 1.61 46.25 10.02
C LEU A 378 2.95 46.93 10.31
N VAL A 379 2.91 47.92 11.20
CA VAL A 379 4.13 48.55 11.71
C VAL A 379 5.01 47.51 12.43
N GLN A 380 4.42 46.47 13.01
CA GLN A 380 5.15 45.40 13.67
C GLN A 380 6.09 44.67 12.71
N ASP A 381 5.70 44.42 11.45
CA ASP A 381 6.58 43.81 10.44
C ASP A 381 7.81 44.66 10.13
N ILE A 382 7.64 45.99 10.09
CA ILE A 382 8.74 46.93 9.90
C ILE A 382 9.70 46.85 11.10
N LEU A 383 9.16 46.77 12.33
CA LEU A 383 9.95 46.66 13.55
C LEU A 383 10.70 45.33 13.60
N ASP A 384 10.05 44.23 13.22
CA ASP A 384 10.59 42.88 13.20
C ASP A 384 11.71 42.74 12.16
N THR A 385 11.50 43.27 10.96
CA THR A 385 12.54 43.29 9.91
C THR A 385 13.72 44.16 10.35
N ARG A 386 13.44 45.34 10.91
CA ARG A 386 14.49 46.25 11.38
C ARG A 386 15.30 45.67 12.54
N ALA A 387 14.67 44.91 13.45
CA ALA A 387 15.35 44.24 14.54
C ALA A 387 16.36 43.18 14.05
N ASN A 388 16.20 42.71 12.80
CA ASN A 388 17.07 41.73 12.16
C ASN A 388 17.95 42.33 11.07
N LEU A 389 18.04 43.66 10.94
CA LEU A 389 18.95 44.29 9.98
C LEU A 389 20.38 43.77 10.16
N SER A 390 21.04 43.41 9.05
CA SER A 390 22.35 42.76 8.98
C SER A 390 22.46 41.35 9.56
N ARG A 391 21.34 40.72 9.94
CA ARG A 391 21.33 39.27 10.20
C ARG A 391 21.59 38.52 8.90
N GLU A 392 22.35 37.44 9.03
CA GLU A 392 22.80 36.63 7.92
C GLU A 392 22.49 35.15 8.18
N LEU A 393 22.15 34.41 7.12
CA LEU A 393 22.06 32.96 7.10
C LEU A 393 23.00 32.41 6.03
N THR A 394 23.86 31.45 6.37
CA THR A 394 24.74 30.78 5.39
C THR A 394 23.91 30.14 4.28
N GLN A 395 24.20 30.43 3.00
CA GLN A 395 23.65 29.67 1.88
C GLN A 395 24.34 28.32 1.82
N ILE A 396 23.55 27.25 1.89
CA ILE A 396 24.06 25.88 1.87
C ILE A 396 23.88 25.22 0.51
N THR A 397 24.77 24.29 0.19
CA THR A 397 24.62 23.34 -0.91
C THR A 397 24.33 21.96 -0.33
N ILE A 398 23.18 21.41 -0.69
CA ILE A 398 22.78 20.05 -0.33
C ILE A 398 23.52 19.07 -1.26
N PRO A 399 24.22 18.06 -0.74
CA PRO A 399 24.94 17.09 -1.56
C PRO A 399 23.97 16.19 -2.36
N ALA A 400 24.46 15.59 -3.45
CA ALA A 400 23.70 14.58 -4.19
C ALA A 400 23.41 13.34 -3.33
N LEU A 401 22.33 12.61 -3.64
CA LEU A 401 21.93 11.35 -3.00
C LEU A 401 23.00 10.27 -3.05
#